data_AF-M6GM87-F1
#
_entry.id   AF-M6GM87-F1
#
_cell.length_a   1.000
_cell.length_b   1.000
_cell.length_c   1.000
_cell.angle_alpha   90.00
_cell.angle_beta   90.00
_cell.angle_gamma   90.00
#
_symmetry.space_group_name_H-M   'P 1'
#
loop_
_entity.id
_entity.type
_entity.pdbx_description
1 polymer ?
#
loop_
_entity_poly.entity_id
_entity_poly.type
_entity_poly.pdbx_seq_one_letter_code
_entity_poly.pdbx_strand_id
1 'polypeptide(L)'
;MQTLFGVPEIPLGIPIWPDPVGWHFDFKSLVGWIFVFLAVDFVYYWFHRATHEINFLWACHVTHHSSEEFNLSVALRQSSFQRIFEYMFNLSIAFCGVPWQAFLLAHGILKIYQFWVHTRLVGKLGFLEEILITPSHHRVHHGRDPKYIDKNHGGILVFWDRIFGSFAREEEEPIYGLTKPVTTFDPVYTNVHVYEEIFSLVQKTNNWKEKILLFLKPPGWRPESLGSSVYAEEVDRSRYIKYDPIVSKQRMVLGFLEFLVLTVFSLLLLKYFKSGIFELWKIFPVIVFFFYGFRLTGFVLDGYTIGKARIILFLLVGMILYWILFFV
;
A
#
# COMPACT_ATOMS: atom_id res chain seq x y z
N MET A 1 -2.89 5.94 -23.02
CA MET A 1 -2.99 4.64 -23.71
C MET A 1 -4.05 4.65 -24.80
N GLN A 2 -5.31 5.00 -24.50
CA GLN A 2 -6.37 5.08 -25.52
C GLN A 2 -5.99 5.92 -26.74
N THR A 3 -5.52 7.16 -26.54
CA THR A 3 -5.05 8.03 -27.62
C THR A 3 -3.89 7.43 -28.41
N LEU A 4 -2.94 6.77 -27.73
CA LEU A 4 -1.74 6.20 -28.36
C LEU A 4 -2.07 4.98 -29.23
N PHE A 5 -3.06 4.19 -28.83
CA PHE A 5 -3.43 2.93 -29.49
C PHE A 5 -4.75 3.01 -30.26
N GLY A 6 -5.36 4.20 -30.35
CA GLY A 6 -6.63 4.41 -31.06
C GLY A 6 -7.82 3.63 -30.48
N VAL A 7 -7.82 3.36 -29.17
CA VAL A 7 -8.92 2.63 -28.51
C VAL A 7 -10.07 3.59 -28.23
N PRO A 8 -11.26 3.40 -28.83
CA PRO A 8 -12.39 4.28 -28.62
C PRO A 8 -12.96 4.14 -27.21
N GLU A 9 -13.57 5.21 -26.71
CA GLU A 9 -14.26 5.19 -25.43
C GLU A 9 -15.62 4.49 -25.53
N ILE A 10 -15.97 3.71 -24.50
CA ILE A 10 -17.32 3.15 -24.36
C ILE A 10 -18.31 4.29 -24.03
N PRO A 11 -19.53 4.27 -24.57
CA PRO A 11 -20.51 5.30 -24.30
C PRO A 11 -20.93 5.25 -22.83
N LEU A 12 -20.68 6.33 -22.09
CA LEU A 12 -21.11 6.51 -20.71
C LEU A 12 -21.90 7.82 -20.58
N GLY A 13 -23.22 7.69 -20.50
CA GLY A 13 -24.13 8.77 -20.14
C GLY A 13 -24.69 8.62 -18.72
N ILE A 14 -25.73 9.39 -18.43
CA ILE A 14 -26.52 9.24 -17.21
C ILE A 14 -27.46 8.04 -17.40
N PRO A 15 -27.33 6.96 -16.62
CA PRO A 15 -28.13 5.76 -16.84
C PRO A 15 -29.60 5.93 -16.43
N ILE A 16 -29.88 6.82 -15.47
CA ILE A 16 -31.21 7.05 -14.92
C ILE A 16 -31.36 8.54 -14.61
N TRP A 17 -32.38 9.19 -15.16
CA TRP A 17 -32.68 10.60 -14.83
C TRP A 17 -34.19 10.87 -14.80
N PRO A 18 -34.66 11.77 -13.92
CA PRO A 18 -36.03 12.21 -13.91
C PRO A 18 -36.26 13.42 -14.82
N ASP A 19 -37.50 13.60 -15.27
CA ASP A 19 -38.02 14.83 -15.87
C ASP A 19 -39.51 15.02 -15.50
N PRO A 20 -40.20 16.09 -15.96
CA PRO A 20 -41.61 16.31 -15.65
C PRO A 20 -42.59 15.23 -16.13
N VAL A 21 -42.20 14.37 -17.06
CA VAL A 21 -43.05 13.30 -17.60
C VAL A 21 -42.72 11.91 -17.04
N GLY A 22 -41.58 11.74 -16.36
CA GLY A 22 -41.27 10.54 -15.61
C GLY A 22 -39.79 10.24 -15.44
N TRP A 23 -39.48 8.95 -15.27
CA TRP A 23 -38.11 8.43 -15.19
C TRP A 23 -37.67 7.83 -16.51
N HIS A 24 -36.47 8.20 -16.96
CA HIS A 24 -35.85 7.67 -18.17
C HIS A 24 -34.72 6.72 -17.81
N PHE A 25 -34.54 5.69 -18.63
CA PHE A 25 -33.53 4.66 -18.45
C PHE A 25 -32.71 4.49 -19.72
N ASP A 26 -31.40 4.70 -19.62
CA ASP A 26 -30.44 4.31 -20.64
C ASP A 26 -29.69 3.05 -20.21
N PHE A 27 -30.20 1.91 -20.67
CA PHE A 27 -29.63 0.60 -20.37
C PHE A 27 -28.21 0.44 -20.91
N LYS A 28 -27.82 1.11 -22.00
CA LYS A 28 -26.44 1.03 -22.51
C LYS A 28 -25.49 1.70 -21.55
N SER A 29 -25.82 2.91 -21.09
CA SER A 29 -25.05 3.60 -20.06
C SER A 29 -25.02 2.82 -18.74
N LEU A 30 -26.14 2.22 -18.33
CA LEU A 30 -26.19 1.40 -17.12
C LEU A 30 -25.24 0.20 -17.19
N VAL A 31 -25.30 -0.57 -18.29
CA VAL A 31 -24.39 -1.70 -18.52
C VAL A 31 -22.94 -1.24 -18.61
N GLY A 32 -22.68 -0.09 -19.24
CA GLY A 32 -21.36 0.53 -19.29
C GLY A 32 -20.80 0.84 -17.89
N TRP A 33 -21.59 1.44 -17.00
CA TRP A 33 -21.18 1.72 -15.63
C TRP A 33 -20.97 0.45 -14.80
N ILE A 34 -21.82 -0.56 -14.96
CA ILE A 34 -21.63 -1.88 -14.33
C ILE A 34 -20.31 -2.51 -14.80
N PHE A 35 -20.02 -2.44 -16.09
CA PHE A 35 -18.76 -2.92 -16.64
C PHE A 35 -17.56 -2.17 -16.04
N VAL A 36 -17.59 -0.84 -15.97
CA VAL A 36 -16.51 -0.05 -15.37
C VAL A 36 -16.28 -0.44 -13.91
N PHE A 37 -17.35 -0.56 -13.12
CA PHE A 37 -17.27 -0.99 -11.73
C PHE A 37 -16.62 -2.37 -11.60
N LEU A 38 -17.10 -3.37 -12.36
CA LEU A 38 -16.56 -4.73 -12.33
C LEU A 38 -15.11 -4.79 -12.82
N ALA A 39 -14.76 -4.04 -13.86
CA ALA A 39 -13.40 -4.02 -14.39
C ALA A 39 -12.40 -3.43 -13.38
N VAL A 40 -12.76 -2.32 -12.71
CA VAL A 40 -11.93 -1.71 -11.67
C VAL A 40 -11.76 -2.64 -10.47
N ASP A 41 -12.85 -3.26 -10.01
CA ASP A 41 -12.82 -4.19 -8.88
C ASP A 41 -12.01 -5.46 -9.21
N PHE A 42 -12.12 -5.97 -10.43
CA PHE A 42 -11.36 -7.11 -10.94
C PHE A 42 -9.85 -6.83 -11.04
N VAL A 43 -9.47 -5.70 -11.63
CA VAL A 43 -8.06 -5.32 -11.73
C VAL A 43 -7.46 -5.04 -10.36
N TYR A 44 -8.24 -4.46 -9.44
CA TYR A 44 -7.83 -4.34 -8.05
C TYR A 44 -7.57 -5.72 -7.42
N TYR A 45 -8.47 -6.69 -7.55
CA TYR A 45 -8.29 -8.05 -7.04
C TYR A 45 -6.97 -8.67 -7.52
N TRP A 46 -6.69 -8.60 -8.82
CA TRP A 46 -5.48 -9.19 -9.39
C TRP A 46 -4.21 -8.44 -8.99
N PHE A 47 -4.25 -7.11 -8.94
CA PHE A 47 -3.13 -6.34 -8.42
C PHE A 47 -2.85 -6.72 -6.96
N HIS A 48 -3.89 -6.78 -6.14
CA HIS A 48 -3.78 -7.08 -4.72
C HIS A 48 -3.26 -8.50 -4.49
N ARG A 49 -3.82 -9.50 -5.17
CA ARG A 49 -3.30 -10.87 -5.14
C ARG A 49 -1.85 -10.96 -5.62
N ALA A 50 -1.51 -10.29 -6.72
CA ALA A 50 -0.14 -10.27 -7.22
C ALA A 50 0.83 -9.65 -6.20
N THR A 51 0.41 -8.65 -5.43
CA THR A 51 1.23 -8.09 -4.34
C THR A 51 1.41 -9.04 -3.15
N HIS A 52 0.63 -10.10 -3.02
CA HIS A 52 0.84 -11.13 -1.99
C HIS A 52 1.61 -12.34 -2.55
N GLU A 53 1.38 -12.72 -3.81
CA GLU A 53 1.96 -13.94 -4.39
C GLU A 53 3.27 -13.72 -5.20
N ILE A 54 3.67 -12.48 -5.47
CA ILE A 54 4.93 -12.15 -6.19
C ILE A 54 5.85 -11.38 -5.26
N ASN A 55 6.99 -11.95 -4.89
CA ASN A 55 7.90 -11.39 -3.88
C ASN A 55 8.35 -9.94 -4.18
N PHE A 56 8.60 -9.62 -5.44
CA PHE A 56 8.95 -8.25 -5.84
C PHE A 56 7.80 -7.25 -5.63
N LEU A 57 6.55 -7.66 -5.87
CA LEU A 57 5.38 -6.82 -5.63
C LEU A 57 5.00 -6.80 -4.16
N TRP A 58 5.24 -7.88 -3.42
CA TRP A 58 5.13 -7.88 -1.96
C TRP A 58 6.01 -6.83 -1.30
N ALA A 59 7.21 -6.61 -1.81
CA ALA A 59 8.09 -5.56 -1.30
C ALA A 59 7.49 -4.15 -1.38
N CYS A 60 6.53 -3.90 -2.30
CA CYS A 60 5.78 -2.65 -2.38
C CYS A 60 4.47 -2.65 -1.58
N HIS A 61 4.11 -3.75 -0.91
CA HIS A 61 2.86 -3.86 -0.16
C HIS A 61 3.07 -4.23 1.32
N VAL A 62 4.21 -4.82 1.66
CA VAL A 62 4.62 -5.23 3.01
C VAL A 62 4.43 -4.13 4.06
N THR A 63 4.71 -2.87 3.73
CA THR A 63 4.51 -1.71 4.64
C THR A 63 3.08 -1.62 5.14
N HIS A 64 2.10 -1.97 4.30
CA HIS A 64 0.68 -1.97 4.64
C HIS A 64 0.34 -3.03 5.69
N HIS A 65 0.84 -4.25 5.50
CA HIS A 65 0.65 -5.37 6.42
C HIS A 65 1.57 -5.34 7.64
N SER A 66 2.53 -4.41 7.70
CA SER A 66 3.52 -4.39 8.77
C SER A 66 2.97 -3.93 10.13
N SER A 67 1.72 -3.48 10.19
CA SER A 67 1.12 -2.97 11.43
C SER A 67 0.64 -4.13 12.30
N GLU A 68 1.08 -4.15 13.55
CA GLU A 68 0.58 -5.08 14.58
C GLU A 68 -0.73 -4.60 15.22
N GLU A 69 -1.14 -3.37 14.90
CA GLU A 69 -2.47 -2.83 15.17
C GLU A 69 -3.33 -2.87 13.91
N PHE A 70 -4.61 -3.20 14.05
CA PHE A 70 -5.58 -3.14 12.95
C PHE A 70 -6.68 -2.12 13.24
N ASN A 71 -6.62 -0.99 12.53
CA ASN A 71 -7.58 0.12 12.61
C ASN A 71 -7.51 0.96 11.32
N LEU A 72 -8.34 2.01 11.21
CA LEU A 72 -8.48 2.80 9.99
C LEU A 72 -7.16 3.45 9.51
N SER A 73 -6.20 3.70 10.40
CA SER A 73 -4.90 4.26 9.99
C SER A 73 -4.07 3.29 9.16
N VAL A 74 -4.30 1.98 9.27
CA VAL A 74 -3.65 0.95 8.44
C VAL A 74 -3.96 1.18 6.96
N ALA A 75 -5.17 1.62 6.62
CA ALA A 75 -5.53 2.00 5.25
C ALA A 75 -4.60 3.08 4.67
N LEU A 76 -4.08 3.97 5.51
CA LEU A 76 -3.18 5.07 5.12
C LEU A 76 -1.70 4.68 5.15
N ARG A 77 -1.35 3.55 5.79
CA ARG A 77 0.01 3.01 5.83
C ARG A 77 0.33 2.32 4.51
N GLN A 78 0.70 3.09 3.50
CA GLN A 78 1.03 2.59 2.16
C GLN A 78 2.53 2.69 1.88
N SER A 79 3.07 1.80 1.05
CA SER A 79 4.43 1.95 0.54
C SER A 79 4.53 3.10 -0.46
N SER A 80 5.68 3.74 -0.52
CA SER A 80 6.01 4.74 -1.54
C SER A 80 6.02 4.16 -2.96
N PHE A 81 6.24 2.85 -3.13
CA PHE A 81 6.37 2.20 -4.43
C PHE A 81 5.06 1.61 -4.95
N GLN A 82 4.10 1.30 -4.07
CA GLN A 82 2.87 0.58 -4.42
C GLN A 82 2.12 1.25 -5.57
N ARG A 83 2.06 2.60 -5.53
CA ARG A 83 1.26 3.36 -6.48
C ARG A 83 1.76 3.24 -7.93
N ILE A 84 3.07 3.08 -8.11
CA ILE A 84 3.67 2.92 -9.45
C ILE A 84 3.14 1.64 -10.09
N PHE A 85 3.21 0.52 -9.37
CA PHE A 85 2.74 -0.78 -9.85
C PHE A 85 1.22 -0.84 -9.96
N GLU A 86 0.49 -0.25 -9.02
CA GLU A 86 -0.96 -0.14 -9.09
C GLU A 86 -1.40 0.57 -10.38
N TYR A 87 -0.75 1.68 -10.76
CA TYR A 87 -1.06 2.36 -12.01
C TYR A 87 -0.75 1.50 -13.23
N MET A 88 0.35 0.75 -13.23
CA MET A 88 0.66 -0.17 -14.33
C MET A 88 -0.44 -1.22 -14.55
N PHE A 89 -1.00 -1.79 -13.47
CA PHE A 89 -2.13 -2.71 -13.56
C PHE A 89 -3.39 -2.00 -14.08
N ASN A 90 -3.72 -0.83 -13.54
CA ASN A 90 -4.91 -0.08 -13.95
C ASN A 90 -4.85 0.44 -15.39
N LEU A 91 -3.66 0.62 -15.97
CA LEU A 91 -3.54 0.95 -17.40
C LEU A 91 -4.15 -0.11 -18.32
N SER A 92 -4.29 -1.36 -17.86
CA SER A 92 -4.99 -2.41 -18.62
C SER A 92 -6.43 -2.03 -18.93
N ILE A 93 -7.11 -1.32 -18.02
CA ILE A 93 -8.50 -0.89 -18.16
C ILE A 93 -8.68 0.10 -19.31
N ALA A 94 -7.64 0.88 -19.62
CA ALA A 94 -7.68 1.82 -20.75
C ALA A 94 -7.85 1.11 -22.10
N PHE A 95 -7.36 -0.13 -22.24
CA PHE A 95 -7.55 -0.94 -23.44
C PHE A 95 -8.98 -1.47 -23.60
N CYS A 96 -9.80 -1.39 -22.54
CA CYS A 96 -11.23 -1.72 -22.59
C CYS A 96 -12.10 -0.52 -23.00
N GLY A 97 -11.51 0.61 -23.38
CA GLY A 97 -12.25 1.81 -23.78
C GLY A 97 -12.88 2.56 -22.61
N VAL A 98 -12.51 2.29 -21.35
CA VAL A 98 -13.07 3.02 -20.21
C VAL A 98 -12.56 4.47 -20.21
N PRO A 99 -13.44 5.48 -20.22
CA PRO A 99 -13.04 6.88 -20.07
C PRO A 99 -12.33 7.11 -18.74
N TRP A 100 -11.27 7.93 -18.73
CA TRP A 100 -10.46 8.15 -17.54
C TRP A 100 -11.25 8.75 -16.37
N GLN A 101 -12.26 9.58 -16.64
CA GLN A 101 -13.14 10.14 -15.61
C GLN A 101 -13.97 9.05 -14.92
N ALA A 102 -14.48 8.09 -15.70
CA ALA A 102 -15.25 6.96 -15.18
C ALA A 102 -14.36 6.03 -14.36
N PHE A 103 -13.13 5.77 -14.82
CA PHE A 103 -12.12 5.06 -14.04
C PHE A 103 -11.84 5.77 -12.71
N LEU A 104 -11.57 7.09 -12.72
CA LEU A 104 -11.29 7.83 -11.49
C LEU A 104 -12.45 7.80 -10.49
N LEU A 105 -13.69 7.89 -10.99
CA LEU A 105 -14.87 7.79 -10.14
C LEU A 105 -14.98 6.40 -9.49
N ALA A 106 -14.94 5.34 -10.29
CA ALA A 106 -15.06 3.97 -9.80
C ALA A 106 -13.89 3.58 -8.88
N HIS A 107 -12.66 3.94 -9.26
CA HIS A 107 -11.47 3.70 -8.43
C HIS A 107 -11.51 4.51 -7.14
N GLY A 108 -11.96 5.76 -7.18
CA GLY A 108 -12.18 6.59 -6.00
C GLY A 108 -13.18 5.97 -5.02
N ILE A 109 -14.32 5.48 -5.52
CA ILE A 109 -15.30 4.72 -4.73
C ILE A 109 -14.66 3.48 -4.11
N LEU A 110 -13.90 2.70 -4.91
CA LEU A 110 -13.17 1.54 -4.42
C LEU A 110 -12.19 1.91 -3.29
N LYS A 111 -11.47 3.03 -3.40
CA LYS A 111 -10.53 3.48 -2.35
C LYS A 111 -11.23 3.93 -1.08
N ILE A 112 -12.37 4.61 -1.19
CA ILE A 112 -13.20 4.95 -0.03
C ILE A 112 -13.73 3.67 0.62
N TYR A 113 -14.17 2.70 -0.18
CA TYR A 113 -14.61 1.40 0.31
C TYR A 113 -13.49 0.66 1.04
N GLN A 114 -12.30 0.65 0.44
CA GLN A 114 -11.12 0.02 1.03
C GLN A 114 -10.64 0.71 2.32
N PHE A 115 -11.03 1.95 2.61
CA PHE A 115 -10.67 2.60 3.86
C PHE A 115 -11.47 2.07 5.06
N TRP A 116 -12.79 1.93 4.93
CA TRP A 116 -13.65 1.63 6.09
C TRP A 116 -13.56 0.17 6.55
N VAL A 117 -13.12 -0.74 5.67
CA VAL A 117 -12.94 -2.16 6.00
C VAL A 117 -11.78 -2.41 6.98
N HIS A 118 -10.86 -1.46 7.17
CA HIS A 118 -9.78 -1.56 8.16
C HIS A 118 -10.26 -1.23 9.57
N THR A 119 -11.07 -2.10 10.17
CA THR A 119 -11.50 -1.90 11.56
C THR A 119 -11.77 -3.21 12.28
N ARG A 120 -11.53 -3.19 13.60
CA ARG A 120 -11.93 -4.23 14.55
C ARG A 120 -13.29 -3.95 15.19
N LEU A 121 -13.81 -2.73 15.03
CA LEU A 121 -15.02 -2.27 15.73
C LEU A 121 -16.31 -2.88 15.15
N VAL A 122 -16.28 -3.25 13.87
CA VAL A 122 -17.42 -3.87 13.19
C VAL A 122 -17.20 -5.38 13.17
N GLY A 123 -18.11 -6.13 13.78
CA GLY A 123 -18.10 -7.59 13.79
C GLY A 123 -18.43 -8.19 12.42
N LYS A 124 -19.08 -9.35 12.42
CA LYS A 124 -19.55 -10.01 11.20
C LYS A 124 -20.85 -9.38 10.71
N LEU A 125 -21.00 -9.22 9.40
CA LEU A 125 -22.17 -8.58 8.78
C LEU A 125 -23.20 -9.58 8.20
N GLY A 126 -23.07 -10.86 8.54
CA GLY A 126 -24.02 -11.90 8.13
C GLY A 126 -24.09 -12.04 6.61
N PHE A 127 -25.30 -11.99 6.04
CA PHE A 127 -25.50 -12.19 4.60
C PHE A 127 -24.70 -11.21 3.71
N LEU A 128 -24.40 -10.00 4.18
CA LEU A 128 -23.58 -9.06 3.41
C LEU A 128 -22.18 -9.62 3.12
N GLU A 129 -21.67 -10.54 3.94
CA GLU A 129 -20.37 -11.21 3.73
C GLU A 129 -20.39 -12.20 2.56
N GLU A 130 -21.56 -12.54 2.04
CA GLU A 130 -21.68 -13.38 0.84
C GLU A 130 -21.53 -12.58 -0.46
N ILE A 131 -21.61 -11.25 -0.38
CA ILE A 131 -21.61 -10.35 -1.55
C ILE A 131 -20.42 -9.37 -1.48
N LEU A 132 -20.18 -8.81 -0.30
CA LEU A 132 -19.26 -7.71 -0.09
C LEU A 132 -18.03 -8.14 0.74
N ILE A 133 -16.89 -7.52 0.44
CA ILE A 133 -15.74 -7.53 1.34
C ILE A 133 -16.10 -6.70 2.57
N THR A 134 -15.94 -7.26 3.76
CA THR A 134 -16.34 -6.65 5.03
C THR A 134 -15.12 -6.50 5.94
N PRO A 135 -15.23 -5.79 7.07
CA PRO A 135 -14.16 -5.72 8.05
C PRO A 135 -13.70 -7.10 8.54
N SER A 136 -14.59 -8.09 8.62
CA SER A 136 -14.23 -9.47 8.98
C SER A 136 -13.32 -10.13 7.94
N HIS A 137 -13.66 -10.00 6.65
CA HIS A 137 -12.80 -10.49 5.57
C HIS A 137 -11.43 -9.80 5.57
N HIS A 138 -11.43 -8.48 5.83
CA HIS A 138 -10.20 -7.70 5.79
C HIS A 138 -9.31 -7.89 7.01
N ARG A 139 -9.87 -8.23 8.18
CA ARG A 139 -9.09 -8.72 9.32
C ARG A 139 -8.34 -9.98 8.95
N VAL A 140 -9.02 -10.97 8.38
CA VAL A 140 -8.40 -12.21 7.90
C VAL A 140 -7.27 -11.90 6.92
N HIS A 141 -7.52 -11.02 5.95
CA HIS A 141 -6.52 -10.60 4.98
C HIS A 141 -5.25 -10.00 5.63
N HIS A 142 -5.41 -9.23 6.71
CA HIS A 142 -4.29 -8.64 7.47
C HIS A 142 -3.69 -9.59 8.52
N GLY A 143 -4.24 -10.79 8.66
CA GLY A 143 -3.79 -11.80 9.60
C GLY A 143 -2.48 -12.45 9.18
N ARG A 144 -1.60 -12.72 10.15
CA ARG A 144 -0.36 -13.50 9.95
C ARG A 144 -0.47 -14.95 10.43
N ASP A 145 -1.61 -15.35 10.99
CA ASP A 145 -1.88 -16.75 11.31
C ASP A 145 -1.78 -17.59 10.02
N PRO A 146 -1.11 -18.76 10.02
CA PRO A 146 -0.90 -19.55 8.81
C PRO A 146 -2.17 -19.84 7.99
N LYS A 147 -3.31 -20.05 8.67
CA LYS A 147 -4.61 -20.28 8.01
C LYS A 147 -5.18 -19.08 7.24
N TYR A 148 -4.68 -17.88 7.51
CA TYR A 148 -5.15 -16.62 6.93
C TYR A 148 -4.20 -16.03 5.89
N ILE A 149 -3.02 -16.63 5.69
CA ILE A 149 -2.05 -16.20 4.67
C ILE A 149 -2.65 -16.33 3.26
N ASP A 150 -2.43 -15.29 2.45
CA ASP A 150 -2.86 -15.17 1.05
C ASP A 150 -4.39 -15.38 0.86
N LYS A 151 -5.19 -14.81 1.77
CA LYS A 151 -6.66 -14.84 1.73
C LYS A 151 -7.28 -13.47 1.53
N ASN A 152 -8.48 -13.46 0.94
CA ASN A 152 -9.38 -12.30 0.81
C ASN A 152 -8.74 -11.05 0.16
N HIS A 153 -8.39 -11.14 -1.12
CA HIS A 153 -7.78 -10.04 -1.88
C HIS A 153 -8.79 -9.07 -2.52
N GLY A 154 -10.10 -9.34 -2.42
CA GLY A 154 -11.15 -8.56 -3.05
C GLY A 154 -11.19 -7.10 -2.62
N GLY A 155 -11.66 -6.24 -3.53
CA GLY A 155 -11.88 -4.82 -3.28
C GLY A 155 -13.23 -4.57 -2.61
N ILE A 156 -14.29 -4.57 -3.40
CA ILE A 156 -15.66 -4.39 -2.94
C ILE A 156 -16.38 -5.73 -2.92
N LEU A 157 -16.22 -6.56 -3.95
CA LEU A 157 -16.95 -7.81 -4.09
C LEU A 157 -16.14 -9.00 -3.57
N VAL A 158 -16.77 -9.86 -2.77
CA VAL A 158 -16.19 -11.14 -2.32
C VAL A 158 -16.14 -12.19 -3.44
N PHE A 159 -16.88 -11.93 -4.51
CA PHE A 159 -17.04 -12.82 -5.66
C PHE A 159 -15.71 -13.29 -6.25
N TRP A 160 -14.72 -12.40 -6.40
CA TRP A 160 -13.42 -12.75 -6.97
C TRP A 160 -12.64 -13.74 -6.12
N ASP A 161 -12.65 -13.55 -4.80
CA ASP A 161 -12.01 -14.48 -3.87
C ASP A 161 -12.61 -15.88 -3.94
N ARG A 162 -13.92 -15.98 -4.18
CA ARG A 162 -14.62 -17.27 -4.32
C ARG A 162 -14.30 -17.96 -5.64
N ILE A 163 -14.30 -17.22 -6.75
CA ILE A 163 -13.96 -17.79 -8.06
C ILE A 163 -12.52 -18.30 -8.09
N PHE A 164 -11.60 -17.50 -7.57
CA PHE A 164 -10.17 -17.76 -7.68
C PHE A 164 -9.57 -18.44 -6.43
N GLY A 165 -10.42 -18.87 -5.49
CA GLY A 165 -10.04 -19.76 -4.38
C GLY A 165 -9.25 -19.13 -3.23
N SER A 166 -9.28 -17.79 -3.08
CA SER A 166 -8.64 -17.08 -1.96
C SER A 166 -9.59 -16.73 -0.82
N PHE A 167 -10.87 -17.08 -0.90
CA PHE A 167 -11.84 -16.78 0.15
C PHE A 167 -11.56 -17.56 1.45
N ALA A 168 -11.58 -16.85 2.58
CA ALA A 168 -11.60 -17.42 3.92
C ALA A 168 -12.48 -16.59 4.87
N ARG A 169 -13.19 -17.27 5.78
CA ARG A 169 -13.96 -16.60 6.84
C ARG A 169 -13.07 -16.35 8.05
N GLU A 170 -13.41 -15.32 8.81
CA GLU A 170 -12.84 -15.13 10.14
C GLU A 170 -13.44 -16.17 11.09
N GLU A 171 -12.63 -17.12 11.53
CA GLU A 171 -13.01 -18.11 12.55
C GLU A 171 -12.72 -17.56 13.95
N GLU A 172 -11.53 -17.02 14.11
CA GLU A 172 -11.04 -16.33 15.29
C GLU A 172 -10.35 -15.03 14.90
N GLU A 173 -10.26 -14.10 15.84
CA GLU A 173 -9.57 -12.83 15.58
C GLU A 173 -8.10 -13.09 15.24
N PRO A 174 -7.60 -12.55 14.11
CA PRO A 174 -6.21 -12.73 13.70
C PRO A 174 -5.21 -12.02 14.60
N ILE A 175 -4.00 -12.56 14.66
CA ILE A 175 -2.82 -11.76 15.02
C ILE A 175 -2.37 -11.01 13.76
N TYR A 176 -2.05 -9.73 13.91
CA TYR A 176 -1.67 -8.84 12.81
C TYR A 176 -0.14 -8.64 12.74
N GLY A 177 0.30 -8.01 11.66
CA GLY A 177 1.72 -7.75 11.39
C GLY A 177 2.31 -8.76 10.40
N LEU A 178 3.64 -8.76 10.28
CA LEU A 178 4.33 -9.67 9.36
C LEU A 178 4.68 -11.00 10.04
N THR A 179 4.76 -12.07 9.24
CA THR A 179 5.27 -13.38 9.67
C THR A 179 6.72 -13.30 10.18
N LYS A 180 7.52 -12.43 9.58
CA LYS A 180 8.82 -11.96 10.09
C LYS A 180 8.66 -10.52 10.58
N PRO A 181 8.48 -10.28 11.89
CA PRO A 181 8.19 -8.95 12.42
C PRO A 181 9.25 -7.91 12.05
N VAL A 182 8.79 -6.70 11.73
CA VAL A 182 9.66 -5.52 11.60
C VAL A 182 9.63 -4.79 12.93
N THR A 183 10.74 -4.83 13.66
CA THR A 183 10.88 -4.25 15.01
C THR A 183 11.53 -2.87 14.95
N THR A 184 10.95 -1.98 14.14
CA THR A 184 11.38 -0.58 14.00
C THR A 184 10.27 0.27 13.41
N PHE A 185 10.21 1.53 13.82
CA PHE A 185 9.36 2.58 13.25
C PHE A 185 10.05 3.38 12.15
N ASP A 186 11.24 2.97 11.68
CA ASP A 186 11.90 3.57 10.50
C ASP A 186 11.09 3.26 9.23
N PRO A 187 10.40 4.26 8.63
CA PRO A 187 9.60 4.03 7.44
C PRO A 187 10.49 3.81 6.20
N VAL A 188 11.77 4.24 6.22
CA VAL A 188 12.70 3.97 5.13
C VAL A 188 13.01 2.48 5.11
N TYR A 189 13.44 1.92 6.26
CA TYR A 189 13.69 0.48 6.38
C TYR A 189 12.47 -0.36 6.01
N THR A 190 11.29 0.02 6.52
CA THR A 190 10.04 -0.69 6.24
C THR A 190 9.74 -0.77 4.74
N ASN A 191 10.10 0.25 3.94
CA ASN A 191 9.90 0.25 2.48
C ASN A 191 10.98 -0.52 1.69
N VAL A 192 12.15 -0.82 2.27
CA VAL A 192 13.29 -1.38 1.51
C VAL A 192 13.74 -2.77 1.95
N HIS A 193 13.43 -3.19 3.18
CA HIS A 193 13.99 -4.42 3.75
C HIS A 193 13.67 -5.70 2.95
N VAL A 194 12.49 -5.82 2.33
CA VAL A 194 12.17 -6.98 1.48
C VAL A 194 13.00 -6.96 0.19
N TYR A 195 13.21 -5.79 -0.43
CA TYR A 195 14.10 -5.68 -1.59
C TYR A 195 15.53 -6.06 -1.21
N GLU A 196 16.02 -5.57 -0.06
CA GLU A 196 17.34 -5.94 0.48
C GLU A 196 17.48 -7.46 0.66
N GLU A 197 16.45 -8.13 1.20
CA GLU A 197 16.42 -9.58 1.34
C GLU A 197 16.46 -10.30 -0.03
N ILE A 198 15.66 -9.86 -1.00
CA ILE A 198 15.70 -10.41 -2.37
C ILE A 198 17.10 -10.27 -2.97
N PHE A 199 17.70 -9.08 -2.92
CA PHE A 199 19.03 -8.84 -3.48
C PHE A 199 20.12 -9.65 -2.78
N SER A 200 20.03 -9.82 -1.46
CA SER A 200 20.95 -10.69 -0.70
C SER A 200 20.87 -12.14 -1.16
N LEU A 201 19.66 -12.66 -1.40
CA LEU A 201 19.46 -14.02 -1.93
C LEU A 201 19.97 -14.15 -3.37
N VAL A 202 19.74 -13.15 -4.21
CA VAL A 202 20.22 -13.12 -5.60
C VAL A 202 21.74 -13.16 -5.66
N GLN A 203 22.44 -12.46 -4.76
CA GLN A 203 23.90 -12.48 -4.67
C GLN A 203 24.46 -13.84 -4.26
N LYS A 204 23.74 -14.57 -3.39
CA LYS A 204 24.12 -15.92 -2.93
C LYS A 204 23.78 -17.03 -3.92
N THR A 205 22.87 -16.77 -4.85
CA THR A 205 22.40 -17.74 -5.85
C THR A 205 23.34 -17.75 -7.05
N ASN A 206 23.77 -18.92 -7.51
CA ASN A 206 24.64 -19.03 -8.69
C ASN A 206 23.85 -19.18 -10.01
N ASN A 207 22.68 -19.82 -9.98
CA ASN A 207 21.86 -20.11 -11.15
C ASN A 207 21.01 -18.89 -11.57
N TRP A 208 21.12 -18.45 -12.82
CA TRP A 208 20.38 -17.29 -13.33
C TRP A 208 18.85 -17.49 -13.33
N LYS A 209 18.37 -18.72 -13.53
CA LYS A 209 16.92 -19.01 -13.48
C LYS A 209 16.39 -18.81 -12.07
N GLU A 210 17.11 -19.34 -11.08
CA GLU A 210 16.77 -19.17 -9.66
C GLU A 210 16.81 -17.69 -9.25
N LYS A 211 17.75 -16.90 -9.78
CA LYS A 211 17.78 -15.45 -9.56
C LYS A 211 16.50 -14.76 -10.03
N ILE A 212 15.98 -15.12 -11.21
CA ILE A 212 14.71 -14.56 -11.71
C ILE A 212 13.55 -15.04 -10.83
N LEU A 213 13.53 -16.32 -10.46
CA LEU A 213 12.48 -16.88 -9.61
C LEU A 213 12.40 -16.22 -8.23
N LEU A 214 13.51 -15.74 -7.66
CA LEU A 214 13.50 -14.98 -6.40
C LEU A 214 12.63 -13.72 -6.44
N PHE A 215 12.46 -13.10 -7.61
CA PHE A 215 11.57 -11.95 -7.80
C PHE A 215 10.11 -12.36 -8.05
N LEU A 216 9.91 -13.49 -8.72
CA LEU A 216 8.60 -13.89 -9.27
C LEU A 216 7.82 -14.88 -8.41
N LYS A 217 8.50 -15.71 -7.62
CA LYS A 217 7.87 -16.68 -6.72
C LYS A 217 7.30 -15.98 -5.47
N PRO A 218 6.44 -16.64 -4.70
CA PRO A 218 5.87 -16.07 -3.48
C PRO A 218 6.93 -15.67 -2.44
N PRO A 219 6.60 -14.70 -1.57
CA PRO A 219 7.41 -14.37 -0.41
C PRO A 219 7.79 -15.64 0.39
N GLY A 220 9.05 -15.73 0.82
CA GLY A 220 9.56 -16.88 1.55
C GLY A 220 10.06 -18.04 0.67
N TRP A 221 9.76 -18.06 -0.64
CA TRP A 221 10.36 -19.04 -1.55
C TRP A 221 11.89 -18.87 -1.63
N ARG A 222 12.61 -19.99 -1.59
CA ARG A 222 14.08 -20.02 -1.74
C ARG A 222 14.49 -21.11 -2.73
N PRO A 223 15.56 -20.89 -3.50
CA PRO A 223 16.19 -21.95 -4.27
C PRO A 223 16.67 -23.06 -3.34
N GLU A 224 16.48 -24.33 -3.72
CA GLU A 224 16.92 -25.48 -2.92
C GLU A 224 18.43 -25.43 -2.59
N SER A 225 19.23 -24.81 -3.48
CA SER A 225 20.65 -24.56 -3.29
C SER A 225 20.99 -23.69 -2.07
N LEU A 226 20.02 -22.90 -1.59
CA LEU A 226 20.13 -22.02 -0.41
C LEU A 226 19.34 -22.55 0.80
N GLY A 227 18.77 -23.75 0.70
CA GLY A 227 17.94 -24.38 1.75
C GLY A 227 16.44 -24.28 1.48
N SER A 228 15.64 -24.74 2.44
CA SER A 228 14.19 -24.80 2.32
C SER A 228 13.54 -23.41 2.28
N SER A 229 12.45 -23.31 1.52
CA SER A 229 11.54 -22.15 1.57
C SER A 229 10.99 -21.95 2.99
N VAL A 230 10.78 -20.70 3.38
CA VAL A 230 10.31 -20.31 4.71
C VAL A 230 8.84 -19.92 4.60
N TYR A 231 7.99 -20.59 5.38
CA TYR A 231 6.55 -20.33 5.41
C TYR A 231 6.12 -19.82 6.78
N ALA A 232 4.91 -19.28 6.88
CA ALA A 232 4.35 -18.83 8.14
C ALA A 232 4.25 -19.98 9.13
N GLU A 233 4.81 -19.80 10.33
CA GLU A 233 4.69 -20.74 11.44
C GLU A 233 3.48 -20.37 12.31
N GLU A 234 2.96 -21.35 13.06
CA GLU A 234 1.89 -21.12 14.02
C GLU A 234 2.31 -20.08 15.07
N VAL A 235 1.42 -19.13 15.35
CA VAL A 235 1.71 -18.05 16.28
C VAL A 235 1.31 -18.48 17.69
N ASP A 236 2.28 -18.54 18.61
CA ASP A 236 1.98 -18.71 20.04
C ASP A 236 1.33 -17.45 20.61
N ARG A 237 0.00 -17.45 20.63
CA ARG A 237 -0.83 -16.35 21.13
C ARG A 237 -0.53 -15.98 22.59
N SER A 238 -0.02 -16.91 23.40
CA SER A 238 0.29 -16.67 24.82
C SER A 238 1.61 -15.91 25.03
N ARG A 239 2.51 -15.97 24.04
CA ARG A 239 3.83 -15.33 24.06
C ARG A 239 3.94 -14.16 23.09
N TYR A 240 2.89 -13.89 22.31
CA TYR A 240 2.89 -12.79 21.36
C TYR A 240 2.95 -11.44 22.09
N ILE A 241 3.99 -10.66 21.78
CA ILE A 241 4.20 -9.31 22.30
C ILE A 241 4.47 -8.41 21.10
N LYS A 242 3.72 -7.32 21.02
CA LYS A 242 3.89 -6.29 19.98
C LYS A 242 5.18 -5.50 20.21
N TYR A 243 5.76 -5.01 19.12
CA TYR A 243 6.87 -4.07 19.18
C TYR A 243 6.38 -2.71 19.71
N ASP A 244 6.63 -2.45 20.99
CA ASP A 244 6.27 -1.21 21.68
C ASP A 244 7.47 -0.67 22.51
N PRO A 245 8.43 0.02 21.87
CA PRO A 245 9.59 0.59 22.55
C PRO A 245 9.21 1.69 23.55
N ILE A 246 9.89 1.71 24.70
CA ILE A 246 9.66 2.73 25.73
C ILE A 246 10.33 4.05 25.33
N VAL A 247 9.52 5.05 24.94
CA VAL A 247 9.98 6.38 24.53
C VAL A 247 9.57 7.45 25.54
N SER A 248 10.50 8.32 25.93
CA SER A 248 10.18 9.43 26.85
C SER A 248 9.30 10.49 26.17
N LYS A 249 8.47 11.20 26.95
CA LYS A 249 7.60 12.29 26.42
C LYS A 249 8.38 13.35 25.62
N GLN A 250 9.57 13.71 26.08
CA GLN A 250 10.43 14.67 25.39
C GLN A 250 10.84 14.18 24.01
N ARG A 251 11.15 12.89 23.87
CA ARG A 251 11.50 12.27 22.59
C ARG A 251 10.29 12.17 21.67
N MET A 252 9.12 11.79 22.18
CA MET A 252 7.89 11.80 21.37
C MET A 252 7.59 13.19 20.80
N VAL A 253 7.70 14.24 21.62
CA VAL A 253 7.51 15.63 21.16
C VAL A 253 8.55 15.99 20.09
N LEU A 254 9.80 15.61 20.28
CA LEU A 254 10.85 15.85 19.30
C LEU A 254 10.55 15.17 17.96
N GLY A 255 10.23 13.87 17.97
CA GLY A 255 9.91 13.13 16.75
C GLY A 255 8.69 13.71 16.04
N PHE A 256 7.69 14.18 16.78
CA PHE A 256 6.54 14.89 16.23
C PHE A 256 6.92 16.22 15.55
N LEU A 257 7.80 17.01 16.17
CA LEU A 257 8.29 18.26 15.59
C LEU A 257 9.14 18.00 14.33
N GLU A 258 9.99 16.98 14.33
CA GLU A 258 10.74 16.55 13.14
C GLU A 258 9.80 16.15 12.00
N PHE A 259 8.77 15.35 12.30
CA PHE A 259 7.74 14.97 11.34
C PHE A 259 6.98 16.18 10.79
N LEU A 260 6.65 17.18 11.63
CA LEU A 260 6.00 18.40 11.20
C LEU A 260 6.89 19.21 10.24
N VAL A 261 8.19 19.31 10.54
CA VAL A 261 9.16 19.97 9.64
C VAL A 261 9.20 19.25 8.31
N LEU A 262 9.34 17.92 8.29
CA LEU A 262 9.30 17.14 7.05
C LEU A 262 7.99 17.36 6.28
N THR A 263 6.86 17.41 6.97
CA THR A 263 5.55 17.69 6.36
C THR A 263 5.54 19.05 5.67
N VAL A 264 6.00 20.12 6.35
CA VAL A 264 6.10 21.46 5.75
C VAL A 264 7.03 21.45 4.54
N PHE A 265 8.20 20.81 4.63
CA PHE A 265 9.12 20.67 3.50
C PHE A 265 8.49 19.93 2.33
N SER A 266 7.65 18.93 2.57
CA SER A 266 6.98 18.16 1.51
C SER A 266 5.99 19.03 0.74
N LEU A 267 5.26 19.89 1.46
CA LEU A 267 4.35 20.87 0.85
C LEU A 267 5.11 21.95 0.07
N LEU A 268 6.27 22.37 0.57
CA LEU A 268 7.15 23.30 -0.14
C LEU A 268 7.70 22.68 -1.43
N LEU A 269 8.13 21.42 -1.39
CA LEU A 269 8.58 20.70 -2.59
C LEU A 269 7.43 20.55 -3.60
N LEU A 270 6.20 20.26 -3.15
CA LEU A 270 5.02 20.26 -4.01
C LEU A 270 4.75 21.64 -4.64
N LYS A 271 4.91 22.73 -3.88
CA LYS A 271 4.80 24.09 -4.41
C LYS A 271 5.88 24.36 -5.45
N TYR A 272 7.11 23.92 -5.20
CA TYR A 272 8.21 24.03 -6.15
C TYR A 272 7.90 23.28 -7.45
N PHE A 273 7.43 22.03 -7.40
CA PHE A 273 7.01 21.30 -8.59
C PHE A 273 5.86 21.98 -9.35
N LYS A 274 4.91 22.58 -8.64
CA LYS A 274 3.81 23.35 -9.27
C LYS A 274 4.28 24.62 -10.00
N SER A 275 5.50 25.11 -9.72
CA SER A 275 6.06 26.25 -10.46
C SER A 275 6.51 25.87 -11.89
N GLY A 276 6.55 24.58 -12.23
CA GLY A 276 7.04 24.07 -13.51
C GLY A 276 8.56 23.93 -13.59
N ILE A 277 9.29 24.27 -12.52
CA ILE A 277 10.75 24.15 -12.45
C ILE A 277 11.13 22.71 -12.08
N PHE A 278 12.06 22.11 -12.83
CA PHE A 278 12.55 20.75 -12.59
C PHE A 278 14.08 20.68 -12.64
N GLU A 279 14.74 21.36 -11.71
CA GLU A 279 16.19 21.33 -11.59
C GLU A 279 16.63 20.18 -10.66
N LEU A 280 17.09 19.08 -11.26
CA LEU A 280 17.46 17.87 -10.53
C LEU A 280 18.48 18.12 -9.40
N TRP A 281 19.43 19.03 -9.60
CA TRP A 281 20.45 19.35 -8.61
C TRP A 281 19.88 20.05 -7.36
N LYS A 282 18.73 20.74 -7.48
CA LYS A 282 17.99 21.32 -6.33
C LYS A 282 17.12 20.26 -5.63
N ILE A 283 16.54 19.35 -6.41
CA ILE A 283 15.61 18.32 -5.91
C ILE A 283 16.35 17.19 -5.18
N PHE A 284 17.48 16.73 -5.71
CA PHE A 284 18.18 15.55 -5.18
C PHE A 284 18.61 15.70 -3.71
N PRO A 285 19.22 16.82 -3.26
CA PRO A 285 19.55 17.02 -1.85
C PRO A 285 18.32 17.00 -0.92
N VAL A 286 17.18 17.48 -1.42
CA VAL A 286 15.91 17.49 -0.67
C VAL A 286 15.39 16.06 -0.50
N ILE A 287 15.49 15.21 -1.53
CA ILE A 287 15.16 13.78 -1.41
C ILE A 287 16.03 13.12 -0.35
N VAL A 288 17.34 13.34 -0.38
CA VAL A 288 18.28 12.80 0.64
C VAL A 288 17.90 13.28 2.04
N PHE A 289 17.53 14.55 2.18
CA PHE A 289 17.05 15.12 3.45
C PHE A 289 15.79 14.44 3.97
N PHE A 290 14.83 14.11 3.10
CA PHE A 290 13.64 13.34 3.48
C PHE A 290 13.99 11.95 3.99
N PHE A 291 14.81 11.19 3.26
CA PHE A 291 15.24 9.86 3.69
C PHE A 291 15.96 9.91 5.05
N TYR A 292 16.88 10.85 5.22
CA TYR A 292 17.58 11.03 6.48
C TYR A 292 16.62 11.42 7.61
N GLY A 293 15.72 12.38 7.39
CA GLY A 293 14.77 12.85 8.38
C GLY A 293 13.77 11.78 8.80
N PHE A 294 13.22 11.03 7.85
CA PHE A 294 12.31 9.92 8.15
C PHE A 294 12.98 8.84 9.00
N ARG A 295 14.22 8.48 8.67
CA ARG A 295 15.00 7.53 9.46
C ARG A 295 15.32 8.06 10.86
N LEU A 296 15.62 9.35 10.98
CA LEU A 296 15.84 10.02 12.26
C LEU A 296 14.59 9.93 13.14
N THR A 297 13.42 10.31 12.60
CA THR A 297 12.14 10.23 13.31
C THR A 297 11.83 8.79 13.72
N GLY A 298 12.06 7.81 12.84
CA GLY A 298 11.92 6.38 13.16
C GLY A 298 12.79 5.97 14.35
N PHE A 299 14.06 6.38 14.38
CA PHE A 299 14.95 6.09 15.51
C PHE A 299 14.52 6.76 16.82
N VAL A 300 13.97 7.97 16.79
CA VAL A 300 13.39 8.60 17.99
C VAL A 300 12.25 7.73 18.53
N LEU A 301 11.38 7.26 17.64
CA LEU A 301 10.23 6.42 17.98
C LEU A 301 10.65 5.01 18.42
N ASP A 302 11.80 4.51 17.98
CA ASP A 302 12.39 3.26 18.47
C ASP A 302 13.09 3.41 19.84
N GLY A 303 13.09 4.61 20.41
CA GLY A 303 13.70 4.88 21.71
C GLY A 303 15.21 5.16 21.67
N TYR A 304 15.82 5.34 20.49
CA TYR A 304 17.21 5.74 20.40
C TYR A 304 17.43 7.16 20.94
N THR A 305 18.63 7.39 21.48
CA THR A 305 19.02 8.72 21.97
C THR A 305 19.62 9.53 20.82
N ILE A 306 18.96 10.63 20.47
CA ILE A 306 19.46 11.58 19.47
C ILE A 306 20.03 12.79 20.19
N GLY A 307 21.31 13.10 19.94
CA GLY A 307 21.97 14.27 20.52
C GLY A 307 21.41 15.57 19.97
N LYS A 308 21.29 16.61 20.82
CA LYS A 308 20.77 17.94 20.44
C LYS A 308 21.43 18.53 19.19
N ALA A 309 22.72 18.29 19.00
CA ALA A 309 23.47 18.74 17.83
C ALA A 309 22.90 18.20 16.50
N ARG A 310 22.39 16.96 16.47
CA ARG A 310 21.81 16.37 15.25
C ARG A 310 20.51 17.03 14.84
N ILE A 311 19.69 17.43 15.81
CA ILE A 311 18.42 18.13 15.56
C ILE A 311 18.70 19.53 15.01
N ILE A 312 19.64 20.25 15.64
CA ILE A 312 20.08 21.57 15.16
C ILE A 312 20.60 21.45 13.73
N LEU A 313 21.46 20.46 13.45
CA LEU A 313 21.96 20.21 12.11
C LEU A 313 20.82 19.91 11.12
N PHE A 314 19.85 19.08 11.50
CA PHE A 314 18.69 18.77 10.67
C PHE A 314 17.89 20.03 10.30
N LEU A 315 17.62 20.90 11.26
CA LEU A 315 16.92 22.17 11.01
C LEU A 315 17.73 23.13 10.12
N LEU A 316 19.04 23.25 10.38
CA LEU A 316 19.94 24.09 9.58
C LEU A 316 20.03 23.62 8.13
N VAL A 317 20.18 22.31 7.91
CA VAL A 317 20.19 21.72 6.56
C VAL A 317 18.84 21.99 5.88
N GLY A 318 17.73 21.82 6.57
CA GLY A 318 16.41 22.18 6.05
C GLY A 318 16.36 23.64 5.58
N MET A 319 16.79 24.60 6.41
CA MET A 319 16.81 26.02 6.05
C MET A 319 17.67 26.31 4.80
N ILE A 320 18.84 25.68 4.69
CA ILE A 320 19.72 25.81 3.52
C ILE A 320 19.02 25.27 2.27
N LEU A 321 18.39 24.09 2.36
CA LEU A 321 17.68 23.48 1.24
C LEU A 321 16.47 24.30 0.79
N TYR A 322 15.74 24.90 1.73
CA TYR A 322 14.68 25.85 1.42
C TYR A 322 15.22 27.05 0.64
N TRP A 323 16.36 27.61 1.08
CA TRP A 323 16.99 28.73 0.38
C TRP A 323 17.40 28.34 -1.04
N ILE A 324 18.01 27.17 -1.22
CA ILE A 324 18.39 26.63 -2.54
C ILE A 324 17.17 26.40 -3.44
N LEU A 325 16.04 25.94 -2.91
CA LEU A 325 14.85 25.67 -3.72
C LEU A 325 14.18 26.94 -4.26
N PHE A 326 14.24 28.05 -3.54
CA PHE A 326 13.42 29.23 -3.84
C PHE A 326 14.20 30.52 -4.14
N PHE A 327 15.50 30.58 -3.85
CA PHE A 327 16.30 31.80 -3.97
C PHE A 327 17.61 31.63 -4.75
N VAL A 328 17.96 30.38 -5.09
CA VAL A 328 18.99 30.00 -6.07
C VAL A 328 18.26 29.28 -7.19
#